data_AF-A0A348FVL1-F1
#
_entry.id   AF-A0A348FVL1-F1
#
_cell.length_a   1.000
_cell.length_b   1.000
_cell.length_c   1.000
_cell.angle_alpha   90.00
_cell.angle_beta   90.00
_cell.angle_gamma   90.00
#
_symmetry.space_group_name_H-M   'P 1'
#
loop_
_entity.id
_entity.type
_entity.pdbx_description
1 polymer ?
#
loop_
_entity_poly.entity_id
_entity_poly.type
_entity_poly.pdbx_seq_one_letter_code
_entity_poly.pdbx_strand_id
1 'polypeptide(L)'
;MKTWMIALPVLLVAGSPALAAGLEISDARISAGAVVIKGRTADGKQDVVADGRVTVTSAANRTFTLELDYFPKDCTVSLKSGDDTRNVVVAFCGPPGAKGEKGDKGDVGPAGPAGPAGPAGPAGAQGPAGPAGPAGAAPKR
;
A
#
# COMPACT_ATOMS: atom_id res chain seq x y z
N MET A 1 92.07 -1.87 -15.75
CA MET A 1 90.87 -1.27 -16.39
C MET A 1 90.25 -2.41 -17.18
N LYS A 2 89.06 -2.95 -16.92
CA LYS A 2 87.76 -2.28 -16.79
C LYS A 2 86.74 -3.34 -16.33
N THR A 3 86.20 -3.19 -15.12
CA THR A 3 85.16 -4.05 -14.55
C THR A 3 83.81 -3.62 -15.13
N TRP A 4 83.10 -4.51 -15.82
CA TRP A 4 81.74 -4.27 -16.27
C TRP A 4 80.77 -4.89 -15.27
N MET A 5 80.11 -4.03 -14.49
CA MET A 5 79.03 -4.43 -13.59
C MET A 5 77.77 -4.71 -14.40
N ILE A 6 77.28 -5.95 -14.33
CA ILE A 6 75.99 -6.38 -14.88
C ILE A 6 74.93 -5.99 -13.86
N ALA A 7 74.17 -4.93 -14.15
CA ALA A 7 73.00 -4.57 -13.38
C ALA A 7 71.84 -5.50 -13.78
N LEU A 8 71.45 -6.41 -12.89
CA LEU A 8 70.22 -7.19 -13.05
C LEU A 8 69.01 -6.25 -12.92
N PRO A 9 68.02 -6.34 -13.82
CA PRO A 9 66.77 -5.61 -13.66
C PRO A 9 66.00 -6.22 -12.48
N VAL A 10 65.81 -5.43 -11.43
CA VAL A 10 64.89 -5.75 -10.35
C VAL A 10 63.48 -5.74 -10.94
N LEU A 11 62.94 -6.93 -11.18
CA LEU A 11 61.56 -7.12 -11.62
C LEU A 11 60.65 -6.75 -10.44
N LEU A 12 60.10 -5.53 -10.47
CA LEU A 12 59.01 -5.12 -9.59
C LEU A 12 57.79 -5.99 -9.92
N VAL A 13 57.52 -6.98 -9.07
CA VAL A 13 56.27 -7.73 -9.11
C VAL A 13 55.17 -6.75 -8.71
N ALA A 14 54.44 -6.25 -9.70
CA ALA A 14 53.21 -5.51 -9.48
C ALA A 14 52.29 -6.38 -8.61
N GLY A 15 51.90 -5.86 -7.45
CA GLY A 15 51.02 -6.55 -6.53
C GLY A 15 49.77 -7.01 -7.26
N SER A 16 49.45 -8.29 -7.14
CA SER A 16 48.21 -8.87 -7.65
C SER A 16 47.04 -7.99 -7.22
N PRO A 17 46.18 -7.51 -8.14
CA PRO A 17 44.98 -6.81 -7.73
C PRO A 17 44.16 -7.83 -6.95
N ALA A 18 44.07 -7.64 -5.64
CA ALA A 18 43.05 -8.30 -4.85
C ALA A 18 41.74 -7.93 -5.54
N LEU A 19 41.08 -8.93 -6.13
CA LEU A 19 39.79 -8.78 -6.78
C LEU A 19 38.91 -7.99 -5.82
N ALA A 20 38.68 -6.71 -6.12
CA ALA A 20 37.82 -5.86 -5.32
C ALA A 20 36.47 -6.58 -5.29
N ALA A 21 36.09 -7.06 -4.11
CA ALA A 21 34.81 -7.74 -3.93
C ALA A 21 33.74 -6.67 -4.15
N GLY A 22 33.22 -6.55 -5.38
CA GLY A 22 32.26 -5.51 -5.71
C GLY A 22 30.97 -5.64 -4.91
N LEU A 23 30.01 -4.77 -5.20
CA LEU A 23 28.70 -4.78 -4.56
C LEU A 23 28.04 -6.18 -4.62
N GLU A 24 27.87 -6.85 -3.48
CA GLU A 24 27.29 -8.20 -3.37
C GLU A 24 25.95 -8.13 -2.63
N ILE A 25 24.91 -8.75 -3.18
CA ILE A 25 23.56 -8.77 -2.60
C ILE A 25 23.29 -10.15 -2.03
N SER A 26 22.99 -10.21 -0.73
CA SER A 26 22.75 -11.45 0.00
C SER A 26 21.25 -11.73 0.21
N ASP A 27 20.43 -10.68 0.31
CA ASP A 27 18.98 -10.79 0.45
C ASP A 27 18.34 -9.54 -0.16
N ALA A 28 17.24 -9.71 -0.90
CA ALA A 28 16.46 -8.60 -1.44
C ALA A 28 15.01 -9.05 -1.53
N ARG A 29 14.18 -8.61 -0.58
CA ARG A 29 12.81 -9.13 -0.44
C ARG A 29 11.88 -8.13 0.23
N ILE A 30 10.58 -8.33 0.04
CA ILE A 30 9.57 -7.66 0.86
C ILE A 30 9.43 -8.40 2.19
N SER A 31 9.57 -7.67 3.31
CA SER A 31 9.42 -8.18 4.67
C SER A 31 8.66 -7.15 5.50
N ALA A 32 7.59 -7.57 6.18
CA ALA A 32 6.78 -6.72 7.05
C ALA A 32 6.27 -5.40 6.41
N GLY A 33 6.01 -5.42 5.09
CA GLY A 33 5.50 -4.24 4.39
C GLY A 33 6.57 -3.24 3.93
N ALA A 34 7.86 -3.57 4.05
CA ALA A 34 8.96 -2.79 3.52
C ALA A 34 9.84 -3.65 2.58
N VAL A 35 10.53 -3.01 1.63
CA VAL A 35 11.56 -3.69 0.84
C VAL A 35 12.86 -3.63 1.64
N VAL A 36 13.40 -4.81 1.97
CA VAL A 36 14.65 -4.95 2.71
C VAL A 36 15.70 -5.54 1.78
N ILE A 37 16.81 -4.82 1.61
CA ILE A 37 17.96 -5.27 0.82
C ILE A 37 19.19 -5.32 1.73
N LYS A 38 19.85 -6.47 1.75
CA LYS A 38 21.07 -6.72 2.52
C LYS A 38 22.18 -7.13 1.59
N GLY A 39 23.38 -6.64 1.87
CA GLY A 39 24.53 -6.96 1.06
C GLY A 39 25.84 -6.53 1.69
N ARG A 40 26.89 -6.60 0.88
CA ARG A 40 28.22 -6.08 1.20
C ARG A 40 28.72 -5.17 0.09
N THR A 41 29.46 -4.14 0.49
CA THR A 41 30.18 -3.24 -0.41
C THR A 41 31.64 -3.66 -0.55
N ALA A 42 32.37 -3.03 -1.47
CA ALA A 42 33.81 -3.29 -1.65
C ALA A 42 34.60 -2.94 -0.41
N ASP A 43 34.29 -1.77 0.16
CA ASP A 43 34.95 -1.21 1.33
C ASP A 43 33.95 -0.89 2.44
N GLY A 44 34.45 -0.76 3.66
CA GLY A 44 33.62 -0.33 4.79
C GLY A 44 33.40 1.18 4.73
N LYS A 45 32.31 1.66 5.35
CA LYS A 45 31.95 3.10 5.33
C LYS A 45 31.73 3.64 3.91
N GLN A 46 31.30 2.78 2.99
CA GLN A 46 31.01 3.14 1.60
C GLN A 46 29.52 3.42 1.44
N ASP A 47 29.18 4.48 0.70
CA ASP A 47 27.78 4.80 0.44
C ASP A 47 27.19 3.84 -0.59
N VAL A 48 25.95 3.43 -0.32
CA VAL A 48 25.10 2.65 -1.21
C VAL A 48 23.85 3.48 -1.48
N VAL A 49 23.62 3.81 -2.74
CA VAL A 49 22.50 4.62 -3.20
C VAL A 49 21.53 3.72 -3.95
N ALA A 50 20.26 3.72 -3.53
CA ALA A 50 19.17 3.00 -4.17
C ALA A 50 18.26 3.96 -4.96
N ASP A 51 18.08 3.65 -6.24
CA ASP A 51 17.30 4.41 -7.23
C ASP A 51 17.62 5.91 -7.26
N GLY A 52 18.85 6.28 -6.88
CA GLY A 52 19.30 7.66 -6.79
C GLY A 52 18.62 8.48 -5.68
N ARG A 53 17.90 7.84 -4.75
CA ARG A 53 17.05 8.51 -3.74
C ARG A 53 17.44 8.17 -2.31
N VAL A 54 17.65 6.88 -2.01
CA VAL A 54 17.90 6.43 -0.65
C VAL A 54 19.37 6.08 -0.50
N THR A 55 20.06 6.73 0.42
CA THR A 55 21.49 6.48 0.67
C THR A 55 21.66 5.84 2.04
N VAL A 56 22.42 4.75 2.10
CA VAL A 56 22.89 4.15 3.35
C VAL A 56 24.40 3.97 3.29
N THR A 57 25.09 4.25 4.38
CA THR A 57 26.53 4.00 4.49
C THR A 57 26.77 2.61 5.06
N SER A 58 27.60 1.81 4.39
CA SER A 58 27.96 0.47 4.85
C SER A 58 28.72 0.52 6.19
N ALA A 59 28.55 -0.52 6.99
CA ALA A 59 29.29 -0.66 8.24
C ALA A 59 30.79 -0.90 7.98
N ALA A 60 31.61 -0.80 9.03
CA ALA A 60 33.06 -1.01 8.92
C ALA A 60 33.43 -2.41 8.41
N ASN A 61 32.57 -3.41 8.67
CA ASN A 61 32.70 -4.78 8.16
C ASN A 61 32.14 -4.96 6.73
N ARG A 62 31.87 -3.86 6.01
CA ARG A 62 31.32 -3.80 4.66
C ARG A 62 29.85 -4.17 4.50
N THR A 63 29.16 -4.57 5.56
CA THR A 63 27.74 -4.95 5.44
C THR A 63 26.84 -3.73 5.40
N PHE A 64 25.76 -3.78 4.62
CA PHE A 64 24.69 -2.79 4.67
C PHE A 64 23.32 -3.47 4.75
N THR A 65 22.37 -2.75 5.32
CA THR A 65 20.94 -3.08 5.27
C THR A 65 20.21 -1.81 4.87
N LEU A 66 19.47 -1.90 3.78
CA LEU A 66 18.68 -0.84 3.21
C LEU A 66 17.21 -1.22 3.38
N GLU A 67 16.43 -0.31 3.93
CA GLU A 67 14.99 -0.43 4.04
C GLU A 67 14.36 0.68 3.21
N LEU A 68 13.56 0.30 2.21
CA LEU A 68 12.85 1.26 1.38
C LEU A 68 11.42 1.40 1.89
N ASP A 69 10.97 2.65 1.99
CA ASP A 69 9.61 3.06 2.34
C ASP A 69 8.62 2.96 1.16
N TYR A 70 9.11 2.56 -0.02
CA TYR A 70 8.33 2.41 -1.23
C TYR A 70 8.50 1.02 -1.86
N PHE A 71 7.48 0.65 -2.64
CA PHE A 71 7.52 -0.56 -3.47
C PHE A 71 7.86 -0.20 -4.92
N PRO A 72 8.95 -0.73 -5.48
CA PRO A 72 9.32 -0.50 -6.87
C PRO A 72 8.27 -1.12 -7.81
N LYS A 73 7.80 -0.34 -8.80
CA LYS A 73 6.74 -0.76 -9.73
C LYS A 73 7.16 -1.98 -10.58
N ASP A 74 8.43 -2.01 -10.96
CA ASP A 74 9.01 -3.08 -11.79
C ASP A 74 9.73 -4.15 -10.95
N CYS A 75 9.45 -4.17 -9.64
CA CYS A 75 10.05 -5.11 -8.68
C CYS A 75 11.59 -5.15 -8.68
N THR A 76 12.22 -4.11 -9.21
CA THR A 76 13.65 -4.00 -9.39
C THR A 76 14.12 -2.71 -8.73
N VAL A 77 15.23 -2.78 -7.99
CA VAL A 77 15.90 -1.63 -7.39
C VAL A 77 17.29 -1.50 -8.00
N SER A 78 17.64 -0.31 -8.47
CA SER A 78 19.00 -0.01 -8.91
C SER A 78 19.84 0.41 -7.70
N LEU A 79 20.93 -0.29 -7.44
CA LEU A 79 21.88 0.03 -6.39
C LEU A 79 23.18 0.51 -7.01
N LYS A 80 23.74 1.58 -6.45
CA LYS A 80 25.05 2.10 -6.81
C LYS A 80 25.92 2.24 -5.57
N SER A 81 27.15 1.73 -5.63
CA SER A 81 28.16 1.92 -4.58
C SER A 81 29.53 2.13 -5.23
N GLY A 82 30.10 3.33 -5.08
CA GLY A 82 31.27 3.73 -5.87
C GLY A 82 31.00 3.64 -7.38
N ASP A 83 31.84 2.88 -8.08
CA ASP A 83 31.71 2.59 -9.52
C ASP A 83 30.82 1.37 -9.81
N ASP A 84 30.48 0.56 -8.80
CA ASP A 84 29.60 -0.60 -8.97
C ASP A 84 28.14 -0.17 -9.07
N THR A 85 27.46 -0.65 -10.11
CA THR A 85 26.00 -0.49 -10.28
C THR A 85 25.35 -1.85 -10.52
N ARG A 86 24.26 -2.15 -9.80
CA ARG A 86 23.53 -3.41 -9.90
C ARG A 86 22.02 -3.21 -9.86
N ASN A 87 21.31 -3.92 -10.73
CA ASN A 87 19.87 -4.04 -10.66
C ASN A 87 19.50 -5.30 -9.87
N VAL A 88 18.68 -5.12 -8.85
CA VAL A 88 18.31 -6.16 -7.90
C VAL A 88 16.82 -6.44 -8.00
N VAL A 89 16.45 -7.66 -8.35
CA VAL A 89 15.06 -8.11 -8.33
C VAL A 89 14.66 -8.41 -6.89
N VAL A 90 13.56 -7.82 -6.45
CA VAL A 90 13.03 -7.95 -5.09
C VAL A 90 12.11 -9.17 -5.02
N ALA A 91 12.46 -10.14 -4.17
CA ALA A 91 11.61 -11.30 -3.91
C ALA A 91 10.28 -10.90 -3.25
N PHE A 92 9.23 -11.69 -3.52
CA PHE A 92 7.84 -11.45 -3.11
C PHE A 92 7.22 -10.16 -3.67
N CYS A 93 7.91 -9.47 -4.59
CA CYS A 93 7.32 -8.41 -5.36
C CYS A 93 6.61 -9.00 -6.58
N GLY A 94 5.33 -8.67 -6.73
CA GLY A 94 4.48 -9.11 -7.83
C GLY A 94 3.39 -8.07 -8.10
N PRO A 95 2.66 -8.21 -9.23
CA PRO A 95 1.55 -7.32 -9.51
C PRO A 95 0.52 -7.37 -8.37
N PRO A 96 -0.20 -6.25 -8.10
CA PRO A 96 -1.32 -6.27 -7.18
C PRO A 96 -2.29 -7.41 -7.53
N GLY A 97 -2.85 -8.06 -6.51
CA GLY A 97 -3.86 -9.09 -6.71
C GLY A 97 -5.06 -8.54 -7.48
N ALA A 98 -5.78 -9.42 -8.19
CA ALA A 98 -7.01 -9.03 -8.86
C ALA A 98 -7.99 -8.39 -7.87
N LYS A 99 -8.75 -7.39 -8.33
CA LYS A 99 -9.83 -6.82 -7.52
C LYS A 99 -10.80 -7.95 -7.16
N GLY A 100 -11.14 -8.06 -5.87
CA GLY A 100 -12.14 -9.03 -5.41
C GLY A 100 -13.46 -8.88 -6.15
N GLU A 101 -14.18 -9.99 -6.29
CA GLU A 101 -15.51 -9.98 -6.90
C GLU A 101 -16.45 -9.04 -6.12
N LYS A 102 -17.43 -8.48 -6.83
CA LYS A 102 -18.48 -7.72 -6.19
C LYS A 102 -19.28 -8.67 -5.29
N GLY A 103 -19.49 -8.30 -4.03
CA GLY A 103 -20.34 -9.07 -3.14
C GLY A 103 -21.76 -9.24 -3.69
N ASP A 104 -22.43 -10.31 -3.28
CA ASP A 104 -23.81 -10.60 -3.68
C ASP A 104 -24.75 -9.45 -3.33
N LYS A 105 -25.82 -9.33 -4.11
CA LYS A 105 -26.92 -8.41 -3.78
C LYS A 105 -27.53 -8.86 -2.45
N GLY A 106 -27.68 -7.94 -1.50
CA GLY A 106 -28.36 -8.22 -0.24
C GLY A 106 -29.80 -8.69 -0.45
N ASP A 107 -30.31 -9.44 0.52
CA ASP A 107 -31.67 -9.97 0.52
C ASP A 107 -32.73 -8.86 0.40
N VAL A 108 -33.91 -9.23 -0.11
CA VAL A 108 -35.07 -8.35 -0.12
C VAL A 108 -35.48 -8.06 1.34
N GLY A 109 -35.70 -6.78 1.66
CA GLY A 109 -36.16 -6.38 2.98
C GLY A 109 -37.52 -7.00 3.34
N PRO A 110 -37.87 -7.08 4.64
CA PRO A 110 -39.16 -7.61 5.07
C PRO A 110 -40.31 -6.77 4.52
N ALA A 111 -41.49 -7.39 4.39
CA ALA A 111 -42.72 -6.67 4.07
C ALA A 111 -42.99 -5.55 5.10
N GLY A 112 -43.52 -4.42 4.64
CA GLY A 112 -43.93 -3.33 5.52
C GLY A 112 -45.08 -3.74 6.47
N PRO A 113 -45.26 -3.03 7.58
CA PRO A 113 -46.39 -3.26 8.47
C PRO A 113 -47.72 -2.99 7.76
N ALA A 114 -48.80 -3.59 8.27
CA ALA A 114 -50.15 -3.27 7.83
C ALA A 114 -50.46 -1.77 8.04
N GLY A 115 -51.23 -1.18 7.13
CA GLY A 115 -51.69 0.20 7.25
C GLY A 115 -52.63 0.40 8.45
N PRO A 116 -52.77 1.65 8.94
CA PRO A 116 -53.73 1.95 10.00
C PRO A 116 -55.16 1.66 9.56
N ALA A 117 -56.04 1.42 10.53
CA ALA A 117 -57.48 1.35 10.26
C ALA A 117 -57.97 2.67 9.64
N GLY A 118 -58.95 2.57 8.73
CA GLY A 118 -59.59 3.74 8.13
C GLY A 118 -60.34 4.60 9.17
N PRO A 119 -60.61 5.88 8.86
CA PRO A 119 -61.38 6.74 9.76
C PRO A 119 -62.80 6.20 9.94
N ALA A 120 -63.41 6.54 11.08
CA ALA A 120 -64.84 6.30 11.28
C ALA A 120 -65.65 6.99 10.17
N GLY A 121 -66.74 6.35 9.74
CA GLY A 121 -67.67 6.93 8.77
C GLY A 121 -68.35 8.21 9.30
N PRO A 122 -68.89 9.06 8.42
CA PRO A 122 -69.60 10.27 8.82
C PRO A 122 -70.84 9.93 9.66
N ALA A 123 -71.22 10.85 10.54
CA ALA A 123 -72.50 10.76 11.25
C ALA A 123 -73.66 10.68 10.23
N GLY A 124 -74.68 9.88 10.55
CA GLY A 124 -75.89 9.80 9.74
C GLY A 124 -76.60 11.15 9.63
N ALA A 125 -77.37 11.34 8.55
CA ALA A 125 -78.16 12.55 8.36
C ALA A 125 -79.15 12.76 9.52
N GLN A 126 -79.38 14.02 9.89
CA GLN A 126 -80.43 14.37 10.84
C GLN A 126 -81.78 13.87 10.32
N GLY A 127 -82.58 13.27 11.21
CA GLY A 127 -83.94 12.86 10.87
C GLY A 127 -84.81 14.05 10.44
N PRO A 128 -85.90 13.80 9.69
CA PRO A 128 -86.80 14.85 9.24
C PRO A 128 -87.41 15.62 10.43
N ALA A 129 -87.77 16.88 10.21
CA ALA A 129 -88.48 17.68 11.20
C ALA A 129 -89.80 16.98 11.59
N GLY A 130 -90.13 17.03 12.88
CA GLY A 130 -91.40 16.52 13.38
C GLY A 130 -92.60 17.29 12.76
N PRO A 131 -93.80 16.67 12.74
CA PRO A 131 -94.99 17.33 12.23
C PRO A 131 -95.32 18.60 13.03
N ALA A 132 -95.96 19.57 12.37
CA ALA A 132 -96.40 20.80 13.03
C ALA A 132 -97.36 20.49 14.19
N GLY A 133 -97.16 21.17 15.32
CA GLY A 133 -98.04 21.04 16.48
C GLY A 133 -99.46 21.55 16.17
N PRO A 134 -100.49 21.06 16.89
CA PRO A 134 -101.85 21.54 16.72
C PRO A 134 -101.95 23.04 17.07
N ALA A 135 -102.78 23.78 16.33
CA ALA A 135 -103.01 25.20 16.56
C ALA A 135 -103.53 25.45 17.99
N GLY A 136 -102.86 26.33 18.74
CA GLY A 136 -103.28 26.71 20.10
C GLY A 136 -104.63 27.42 20.08
N ALA A 137 -105.54 27.01 20.97
CA ALA A 137 -106.83 27.66 21.14
C ALA A 137 -106.65 29.10 21.66
N ALA A 138 -107.32 30.05 21.01
CA ALA A 138 -107.28 31.47 21.38
C ALA A 138 -107.76 31.70 22.82
N PRO A 139 -107.21 32.70 23.55
CA PRO A 139 -107.60 32.97 24.92
C PRO A 139 -109.04 33.48 24.98
N LYS A 140 -109.88 32.84 25.80
CA LYS A 140 -111.17 33.41 26.21
C LYS A 140 -110.91 34.40 27.36
N ARG A 141 -111.49 35.59 27.23
CA ARG A 141 -111.53 36.66 28.25
C ARG A 141 -112.15 36.19 29.56
#